data_AF-A0A4U0YVF6-F1
#
_entry.id   AF-A0A4U0YVF6-F1
#
_cell.length_a   1.000
_cell.length_b   1.000
_cell.length_c   1.000
_cell.angle_alpha   90.00
_cell.angle_beta   90.00
_cell.angle_gamma   90.00
#
_symmetry.space_group_name_H-M   'P 1'
#
loop_
_entity.id
_entity.type
_entity.pdbx_description
1 polymer ?
#
loop_
_entity_poly.entity_id
_entity_poly.type
_entity_poly.pdbx_seq_one_letter_code
_entity_poly.pdbx_strand_id
1 'polypeptide(L)'
;MEHVRRRQIIAATKACIHRDGIVRASANRIAREAGIAPALITHYFDDKDALLVETFRSIYREFTTDIRRRLGLARTAQERMLSLLEVQISPSTLTPEAVTTWFSIYATMREYPVLERIEHAYDRRFLSNLTHALRGMGLEAGEARDVAEELSVFIDGLWQNLANPVTFSAERARGLLYRYLDRRLPGFAFAPPPDETAARTADDRGLSGEAKQFLKDNLPISPVRISSATIVELRAQLAQLYRPEAKAAAREFGLKLAQVRVGGVEALQIAPKSGAAVPASARVFYLFGGGYVTGDPESDLPISGRLAMRLGAAVLSPRYRLAPEHPFPAALEDGLAAYRGFVAETPAPFFLVGESAGGGLALALLQAARREGLRLPSAVALLSPWVDLTHGLPSANDGFDPTFTRRNLMESARLYAGAGADLADPRLSPLFGDLTGMPPVVITTGSRDILREQALALAEALTAAGTSVELHDWPGLWHVFEFYRALPEAGQSLDRVVAFLRHHSPSALEQAS
;
A
#
# COMPACT_ATOMS: atom_id res chain seq x y z
N MET A 1 -17.88 7.59 -9.20
CA MET A 1 -18.18 6.26 -9.76
C MET A 1 -17.63 6.09 -11.19
N GLU A 2 -17.85 7.03 -12.12
CA GLU A 2 -17.38 6.91 -13.51
C GLU A 2 -15.85 6.78 -13.66
N HIS A 3 -15.07 7.65 -13.02
CA HIS A 3 -13.59 7.59 -13.05
C HIS A 3 -13.02 6.28 -12.50
N VAL A 4 -13.72 5.65 -11.55
CA VAL A 4 -13.30 4.37 -10.95
C VAL A 4 -13.48 3.24 -11.95
N ARG A 5 -14.66 3.13 -12.56
CA ARG A 5 -14.95 2.07 -13.53
C ARG A 5 -14.05 2.17 -14.75
N ARG A 6 -13.72 3.39 -15.18
CA ARG A 6 -12.68 3.60 -16.19
C ARG A 6 -11.33 2.99 -15.78
N ARG A 7 -10.85 3.25 -14.56
CA ARG A 7 -9.58 2.66 -14.07
C ARG A 7 -9.61 1.13 -14.00
N GLN A 8 -10.72 0.54 -13.57
CA GLN A 8 -10.87 -0.91 -13.51
C GLN A 8 -10.80 -1.56 -14.90
N ILE A 9 -11.51 -0.99 -15.88
CA ILE A 9 -11.50 -1.48 -17.26
C ILE A 9 -10.09 -1.33 -17.86
N ILE A 10 -9.40 -0.22 -17.58
CA ILE A 10 -7.99 -0.03 -17.96
C ILE A 10 -7.09 -1.11 -17.36
N ALA A 11 -7.21 -1.41 -16.06
CA ALA A 11 -6.41 -2.43 -15.40
C ALA A 11 -6.65 -3.83 -15.99
N ALA A 12 -7.92 -4.20 -16.22
CA ALA A 12 -8.30 -5.45 -16.89
C ALA A 12 -7.78 -5.51 -18.33
N THR A 13 -7.74 -4.38 -19.03
CA THR A 13 -7.17 -4.27 -20.37
C THR A 13 -5.67 -4.54 -20.35
N LYS A 14 -4.92 -3.96 -19.39
CA LYS A 14 -3.48 -4.26 -19.20
C LYS A 14 -3.25 -5.76 -18.95
N ALA A 15 -4.04 -6.37 -18.05
CA ALA A 15 -3.93 -7.80 -17.74
C ALA A 15 -4.20 -8.70 -18.95
N CYS A 16 -5.24 -8.39 -19.74
CA CYS A 16 -5.56 -9.11 -20.98
C CYS A 16 -4.45 -8.97 -22.03
N ILE A 17 -3.90 -7.76 -22.24
CA ILE A 17 -2.81 -7.52 -23.20
C ILE A 17 -1.57 -8.31 -22.78
N HIS A 18 -1.21 -8.29 -21.50
CA HIS A 18 -0.06 -9.03 -21.01
C HIS A 18 -0.19 -10.54 -21.26
N ARG A 19 -1.34 -11.13 -20.91
CA ARG A 19 -1.54 -12.58 -20.98
C ARG A 19 -1.75 -13.09 -22.40
N ASP A 20 -2.58 -12.39 -23.18
CA ASP A 20 -3.11 -12.90 -24.44
C ASP A 20 -2.55 -12.16 -25.66
N GLY A 21 -1.86 -11.03 -25.47
CA GLY A 21 -1.44 -10.11 -26.53
C GLY A 21 -2.58 -9.19 -27.00
N ILE A 22 -2.22 -8.02 -27.53
CA ILE A 22 -3.18 -6.96 -27.91
C ILE A 22 -4.24 -7.41 -28.92
N VAL A 23 -3.84 -8.26 -29.87
CA VAL A 23 -4.74 -8.78 -30.92
C VAL A 23 -5.86 -9.63 -30.31
N ARG A 24 -5.56 -10.41 -29.26
CA ARG A 24 -6.51 -11.32 -28.62
C ARG A 24 -7.27 -10.68 -27.46
N ALA A 25 -6.86 -9.50 -26.99
CA ALA A 25 -7.57 -8.71 -25.98
C ALA A 25 -8.88 -8.12 -26.57
N SER A 26 -9.89 -8.95 -26.80
CA SER A 26 -11.21 -8.51 -27.29
C SER A 26 -12.03 -7.84 -26.20
N ALA A 27 -12.99 -6.98 -26.59
CA ALA A 27 -13.92 -6.35 -25.64
C ALA A 27 -14.61 -7.39 -24.73
N ASN A 28 -14.98 -8.56 -25.27
CA ASN A 28 -15.57 -9.64 -24.48
C ASN A 28 -14.62 -10.24 -23.44
N ARG A 29 -13.33 -10.34 -23.74
CA ARG A 29 -12.32 -10.84 -22.80
C ARG A 29 -11.98 -9.80 -21.76
N ILE A 30 -11.82 -8.54 -22.17
CA ILE A 30 -11.59 -7.41 -21.26
C ILE A 30 -12.76 -7.26 -20.29
N ALA A 31 -13.99 -7.33 -20.78
CA ALA A 31 -15.19 -7.25 -19.95
C ALA A 31 -15.27 -8.40 -18.95
N ARG A 32 -14.93 -9.62 -19.39
CA ARG A 32 -14.84 -10.80 -18.52
C ARG A 32 -13.78 -10.63 -17.43
N GLU A 33 -12.60 -10.13 -17.80
CA GLU A 33 -11.50 -9.84 -16.86
C GLU A 33 -11.88 -8.75 -15.86
N ALA A 34 -12.60 -7.71 -16.31
CA ALA A 34 -13.10 -6.62 -15.46
C ALA A 34 -14.35 -7.00 -14.64
N GLY A 35 -14.95 -8.17 -14.88
CA GLY A 35 -16.19 -8.59 -14.21
C GLY A 35 -17.41 -7.75 -14.59
N ILE A 36 -17.48 -7.27 -15.83
CA ILE A 36 -18.56 -6.40 -16.33
C ILE A 36 -19.20 -6.95 -17.62
N ALA A 37 -20.38 -6.43 -17.98
CA ALA A 37 -20.99 -6.69 -19.27
C ALA A 37 -20.19 -6.00 -20.42
N PRO A 38 -20.01 -6.62 -21.59
CA PRO A 38 -19.27 -6.03 -22.71
C PRO A 38 -19.78 -4.64 -23.15
N ALA A 39 -21.09 -4.40 -23.07
CA ALA A 39 -21.70 -3.10 -23.41
C ALA A 39 -21.23 -1.94 -22.52
N LEU A 40 -20.68 -2.23 -21.33
CA LEU A 40 -20.13 -1.20 -20.46
C LEU A 40 -18.79 -0.65 -20.95
N ILE A 41 -18.06 -1.39 -21.79
CA ILE A 41 -16.81 -0.86 -22.40
C ILE A 41 -17.14 0.33 -23.31
N THR A 42 -18.10 0.17 -24.20
CA THR A 42 -18.53 1.24 -25.12
C THR A 42 -19.23 2.38 -24.37
N HIS A 43 -19.86 2.10 -23.23
CA HIS A 43 -20.40 3.16 -22.36
C HIS A 43 -19.31 4.04 -21.74
N TYR A 44 -18.19 3.45 -21.32
CA TYR A 44 -17.13 4.20 -20.63
C TYR A 44 -16.04 4.73 -21.56
N PHE A 45 -15.81 4.13 -22.72
CA PHE A 45 -14.67 4.46 -23.59
C PHE A 45 -15.05 4.67 -25.05
N ASP A 46 -16.34 4.84 -25.36
CA ASP A 46 -16.91 4.93 -26.72
C ASP A 46 -16.74 3.63 -27.51
N ASP A 47 -15.50 3.13 -27.66
CA ASP A 47 -15.14 1.89 -28.33
C ASP A 47 -13.89 1.23 -27.72
N LYS A 48 -13.44 0.13 -28.33
CA LYS A 48 -12.23 -0.61 -27.92
C LYS A 48 -10.97 0.23 -28.13
N ASP A 49 -10.92 1.04 -29.17
CA ASP A 49 -9.74 1.76 -29.59
C ASP A 49 -9.44 2.90 -28.62
N ALA A 50 -10.48 3.67 -28.24
CA ALA A 50 -10.38 4.69 -27.20
C ALA A 50 -10.07 4.09 -25.82
N LEU A 51 -10.52 2.87 -25.52
CA LEU A 51 -10.08 2.13 -24.32
C LEU A 51 -8.59 1.78 -24.37
N LEU A 52 -8.10 1.26 -25.50
CA LEU A 52 -6.67 0.96 -25.68
C LEU A 52 -5.84 2.24 -25.50
N VAL A 53 -6.27 3.35 -26.09
CA VAL A 53 -5.60 4.64 -25.97
C VAL A 53 -5.52 5.13 -24.53
N GLU A 54 -6.62 5.08 -23.79
CA GLU A 54 -6.62 5.50 -22.39
C GLU A 54 -5.85 4.52 -21.49
N THR A 55 -5.84 3.24 -21.85
CA THR A 55 -5.00 2.23 -21.20
C THR A 55 -3.52 2.57 -21.36
N PHE A 56 -3.09 2.90 -22.57
CA PHE A 56 -1.71 3.29 -22.82
C PHE A 56 -1.35 4.60 -22.11
N ARG A 57 -2.21 5.64 -22.15
CA ARG A 57 -2.02 6.87 -21.36
C ARG A 57 -1.83 6.60 -19.87
N SER A 58 -2.54 5.62 -19.32
CA SER A 58 -2.37 5.21 -17.93
C SER A 58 -0.95 4.71 -17.64
N ILE A 59 -0.37 3.91 -18.54
CA ILE A 59 1.00 3.40 -18.40
C ILE A 59 2.03 4.55 -18.47
N TYR A 60 1.88 5.47 -19.43
CA TYR A 60 2.75 6.66 -19.49
C TYR A 60 2.66 7.53 -18.21
N ARG A 61 1.49 7.62 -17.58
CA ARG A 61 1.31 8.33 -16.30
C ARG A 61 2.04 7.66 -15.15
N GLU A 62 1.96 6.33 -15.06
CA GLU A 62 2.71 5.53 -14.07
C GLU A 62 4.21 5.76 -14.24
N PHE A 63 4.71 5.65 -15.48
CA PHE A 63 6.11 5.88 -15.82
C PHE A 63 6.59 7.31 -15.48
N THR A 64 5.78 8.32 -15.84
CA THR A 64 6.08 9.73 -15.54
C THR A 64 6.15 10.01 -14.04
N THR A 65 5.37 9.28 -13.25
CA THR A 65 5.35 9.44 -11.79
C THR A 65 6.67 8.98 -11.17
N ASP A 66 7.22 7.86 -11.63
CA ASP A 66 8.54 7.36 -11.16
C ASP A 66 9.68 8.32 -11.55
N ILE A 67 9.68 8.84 -12.79
CA ILE A 67 10.63 9.88 -13.21
C ILE A 67 10.58 11.10 -12.28
N ARG A 68 9.39 11.63 -11.98
CA ARG A 68 9.24 12.81 -11.12
C ARG A 68 9.78 12.55 -9.71
N ARG A 69 9.53 11.35 -9.18
CA ARG A 69 9.99 10.94 -7.85
C ARG A 69 11.52 10.99 -7.77
N ARG A 70 12.21 10.33 -8.70
CA ARG A 70 13.68 10.28 -8.69
C ARG A 70 14.33 11.63 -9.00
N LEU A 71 13.75 12.41 -9.90
CA LEU A 71 14.21 13.78 -10.17
C LEU A 71 14.11 14.70 -8.93
N GLY A 72 13.22 14.41 -7.98
CA GLY A 72 13.12 15.13 -6.71
C GLY A 72 14.25 14.84 -5.73
N LEU A 73 14.93 13.69 -5.88
CA LEU A 73 16.08 13.29 -5.04
C LEU A 73 17.41 13.86 -5.56
N ALA A 74 17.51 14.06 -6.88
CA ALA A 74 18.71 14.54 -7.54
C ALA A 74 19.04 16.00 -7.16
N ARG A 75 20.28 16.23 -6.73
CA ARG A 75 20.84 17.53 -6.32
C ARG A 75 21.78 18.12 -7.36
N THR A 76 22.43 17.28 -8.16
CA THR A 76 23.33 17.72 -9.24
C THR A 76 22.75 17.47 -10.63
N ALA A 77 23.26 18.18 -11.63
CA ALA A 77 22.88 17.95 -13.03
C ALA A 77 23.19 16.52 -13.49
N GLN A 78 24.32 15.98 -13.03
CA GLN A 78 24.70 14.59 -13.28
C GLN A 78 23.72 13.59 -12.64
N GLU A 79 23.32 13.78 -11.38
CA GLU A 79 22.32 12.94 -10.72
C GLU A 79 20.96 13.02 -11.42
N ARG A 80 20.59 14.19 -11.95
CA ARG A 80 19.34 14.35 -12.72
C ARG A 80 19.38 13.54 -14.01
N MET A 81 20.50 13.62 -14.76
CA MET A 81 20.70 12.81 -15.97
C MET A 81 20.61 11.33 -15.64
N LEU A 82 21.38 10.87 -14.65
CA LEU A 82 21.41 9.47 -14.27
C LEU A 82 20.06 8.98 -13.73
N SER A 83 19.31 9.81 -13.02
CA SER A 83 17.96 9.47 -12.55
C SER A 83 17.01 9.22 -13.72
N LEU A 84 17.10 10.02 -14.79
CA LEU A 84 16.30 9.80 -16.01
C LEU A 84 16.64 8.48 -16.68
N LEU A 85 17.91 8.08 -16.68
CA LEU A 85 18.39 6.85 -17.29
C LEU A 85 18.08 5.61 -16.43
N GLU A 86 18.26 5.69 -15.10
CA GLU A 86 18.05 4.57 -14.18
C GLU A 86 16.58 4.15 -14.04
N VAL A 87 15.62 5.06 -14.24
CA VAL A 87 14.19 4.69 -14.33
C VAL A 87 13.94 3.77 -15.52
N GLN A 88 14.61 4.02 -16.65
CA GLN A 88 14.44 3.22 -17.87
C GLN A 88 14.91 1.78 -17.68
N ILE A 89 15.77 1.52 -16.69
CA ILE A 89 16.38 0.21 -16.46
C ILE A 89 16.12 -0.35 -15.05
N SER A 90 15.15 0.20 -14.32
CA SER A 90 14.86 -0.27 -12.97
C SER A 90 13.98 -1.53 -12.95
N PRO A 91 14.19 -2.44 -11.99
CA PRO A 91 13.35 -3.64 -11.84
C PRO A 91 11.86 -3.33 -11.64
N SER A 92 11.55 -2.17 -11.05
CA SER A 92 10.18 -1.67 -10.86
C SER A 92 9.46 -1.34 -12.18
N THR A 93 10.22 -1.05 -13.22
CA THR A 93 9.72 -0.55 -14.51
C THR A 93 9.85 -1.61 -15.61
N LEU A 94 10.80 -2.54 -15.44
CA LEU A 94 11.09 -3.64 -16.35
C LEU A 94 10.40 -4.96 -15.95
N THR A 95 9.12 -4.91 -15.59
CA THR A 95 8.37 -6.15 -15.36
C THR A 95 8.04 -6.81 -16.71
N PRO A 96 7.92 -8.15 -16.78
CA PRO A 96 7.50 -8.83 -18.00
C PRO A 96 6.18 -8.27 -18.57
N GLU A 97 5.27 -7.86 -17.70
CA GLU A 97 4.01 -7.18 -18.03
C GLU A 97 4.23 -5.84 -18.71
N ALA A 98 5.05 -4.97 -18.10
CA ALA A 98 5.35 -3.65 -18.63
C ALA A 98 6.03 -3.74 -19.99
N VAL A 99 7.05 -4.60 -20.12
CA VAL A 99 7.81 -4.81 -21.35
C VAL A 99 6.92 -5.34 -22.48
N THR A 100 6.15 -6.39 -22.23
CA THR A 100 5.23 -6.97 -23.24
C THR A 100 4.19 -5.96 -23.70
N THR A 101 3.68 -5.15 -22.76
CA THR A 101 2.68 -4.12 -23.07
C THR A 101 3.31 -3.01 -23.90
N TRP A 102 4.53 -2.58 -23.60
CA TRP A 102 5.23 -1.53 -24.34
C TRP A 102 5.53 -1.94 -25.78
N PHE A 103 6.02 -3.16 -25.99
CA PHE A 103 6.20 -3.69 -27.35
C PHE A 103 4.89 -3.81 -28.13
N SER A 104 3.78 -4.09 -27.43
CA SER A 104 2.45 -4.08 -28.04
C SER A 104 2.02 -2.67 -28.48
N ILE A 105 2.42 -1.61 -27.75
CA ILE A 105 2.22 -0.22 -28.17
C ILE A 105 3.00 0.02 -29.46
N TYR A 106 4.31 -0.24 -29.46
CA TYR A 106 5.18 -0.01 -30.63
C TYR A 106 4.67 -0.71 -31.88
N ALA A 107 4.22 -1.96 -31.75
CA ALA A 107 3.67 -2.73 -32.86
C ALA A 107 2.39 -2.12 -33.44
N THR A 108 1.64 -1.33 -32.66
CA THR A 108 0.32 -0.80 -33.05
C THR A 108 0.28 0.70 -33.25
N MET A 109 1.35 1.46 -33.00
CA MET A 109 1.37 2.92 -33.16
C MET A 109 0.92 3.41 -34.54
N ARG A 110 1.21 2.64 -35.61
CA ARG A 110 0.78 2.96 -36.99
C ARG A 110 -0.74 2.88 -37.18
N GLU A 111 -1.41 2.07 -36.38
CA GLU A 111 -2.87 1.89 -36.42
C GLU A 111 -3.60 2.95 -35.58
N TYR A 112 -2.92 3.53 -34.57
CA TYR A 112 -3.50 4.49 -33.64
C TYR A 112 -2.68 5.80 -33.60
N PRO A 113 -2.97 6.79 -34.47
CA PRO A 113 -2.22 8.06 -34.55
C PRO A 113 -2.16 8.87 -33.25
N VAL A 114 -3.08 8.63 -32.31
CA VAL A 114 -3.04 9.24 -30.98
C VAL A 114 -1.91 8.67 -30.12
N LEU A 115 -1.55 7.41 -30.27
CA LEU A 115 -0.42 6.79 -29.57
C LEU A 115 0.90 7.32 -30.09
N GLU A 116 1.03 7.46 -31.40
CA GLU A 116 2.18 8.13 -32.02
C GLU A 116 2.37 9.55 -31.47
N ARG A 117 1.29 10.33 -31.33
CA ARG A 117 1.36 11.67 -30.72
C ARG A 117 1.76 11.66 -29.24
N ILE A 118 1.29 10.67 -28.48
CA ILE A 118 1.64 10.52 -27.06
C ILE A 118 3.11 10.14 -26.93
N GLU A 119 3.59 9.20 -27.75
CA GLU A 119 4.99 8.79 -27.75
C GLU A 119 5.91 9.92 -28.14
N HIS A 120 5.61 10.63 -29.23
CA HIS A 120 6.36 11.81 -29.61
C HIS A 120 6.36 12.92 -28.54
N ALA A 121 5.33 13.01 -27.70
CA ALA A 121 5.34 13.94 -26.57
C ALA A 121 6.24 13.43 -25.43
N TYR A 122 6.25 12.12 -25.18
CA TYR A 122 7.11 11.49 -24.20
C TYR A 122 8.59 11.58 -24.60
N ASP A 123 8.94 11.18 -25.82
CA ASP A 123 10.31 11.23 -26.37
C ASP A 123 10.89 12.64 -26.35
N ARG A 124 10.11 13.62 -26.84
CA ARG A 124 10.55 15.03 -26.81
C ARG A 124 10.82 15.51 -25.39
N ARG A 125 10.01 15.08 -24.42
CA ARG A 125 10.21 15.44 -23.01
C ARG A 125 11.42 14.74 -22.42
N PHE A 126 11.62 13.47 -22.74
CA PHE A 126 12.78 12.69 -22.31
C PHE A 126 14.08 13.32 -22.84
N LEU A 127 14.16 13.56 -24.15
CA LEU A 127 15.28 14.23 -24.81
C LEU A 127 15.52 15.64 -24.22
N SER A 128 14.46 16.44 -24.08
CA SER A 128 14.58 17.79 -23.50
C SER A 128 15.13 17.76 -22.07
N ASN A 129 14.72 16.79 -21.25
CA ASN A 129 15.20 16.65 -19.88
C ASN A 129 16.66 16.18 -19.84
N LEU A 130 17.06 15.22 -20.70
CA LEU A 130 18.44 14.77 -20.82
C LEU A 130 19.35 15.90 -21.30
N THR A 131 18.98 16.60 -22.38
CA THR A 131 19.74 17.74 -22.90
C THR A 131 19.89 18.82 -21.83
N HIS A 132 18.83 19.12 -21.07
CA HIS A 132 18.92 20.08 -19.98
C HIS A 132 19.91 19.64 -18.89
N ALA A 133 19.88 18.37 -18.49
CA ALA A 133 20.80 17.83 -17.48
C ALA A 133 22.26 17.83 -17.99
N LEU A 134 22.49 17.41 -19.24
CA LEU A 134 23.80 17.42 -19.89
C LEU A 134 24.38 18.83 -20.02
N ARG A 135 23.56 19.82 -20.37
CA ARG A 135 23.98 21.24 -20.35
C ARG A 135 24.35 21.69 -18.93
N GLY A 136 23.61 21.25 -17.92
CA GLY A 136 23.94 21.51 -16.51
C GLY A 136 25.24 20.86 -16.04
N MET A 137 25.75 19.86 -16.77
CA MET A 137 27.08 19.27 -16.54
C MET A 137 28.20 20.05 -17.26
N GLY A 138 27.86 21.06 -18.07
CA GLY A 138 28.83 21.91 -18.77
C GLY A 138 28.99 21.62 -20.27
N LEU A 139 28.16 20.74 -20.85
CA LEU A 139 28.21 20.47 -22.29
C LEU A 139 27.58 21.61 -23.11
N GLU A 140 28.16 21.86 -24.28
CA GLU A 140 27.60 22.79 -25.27
C GLU A 140 26.23 22.31 -25.78
N ALA A 141 25.36 23.24 -26.16
CA ALA A 141 23.96 22.93 -26.44
C ALA A 141 23.77 21.92 -27.59
N GLY A 142 24.63 21.97 -28.62
CA GLY A 142 24.64 21.01 -29.73
C GLY A 142 25.07 19.62 -29.27
N GLU A 143 26.22 19.54 -28.59
CA GLU A 143 26.75 18.28 -28.07
C GLU A 143 25.81 17.62 -27.05
N ALA A 144 25.21 18.39 -26.15
CA ALA A 144 24.23 17.90 -25.18
C ALA A 144 22.97 17.33 -25.85
N ARG A 145 22.61 17.81 -27.04
CA ARG A 145 21.51 17.24 -27.82
C ARG A 145 21.92 15.93 -28.47
N ASP A 146 23.09 15.91 -29.12
CA ASP A 146 23.61 14.71 -29.78
C ASP A 146 23.76 13.56 -28.77
N VAL A 147 24.36 13.82 -27.60
CA VAL A 147 24.49 12.83 -26.52
C VAL A 147 23.13 12.35 -26.01
N ALA A 148 22.13 13.24 -25.88
CA ALA A 148 20.80 12.85 -25.45
C ALA A 148 20.11 11.93 -26.48
N GLU A 149 20.26 12.22 -27.78
CA GLU A 149 19.75 11.39 -28.87
C GLU A 149 20.46 10.02 -28.90
N GLU A 150 21.78 9.98 -28.75
CA GLU A 150 22.55 8.73 -28.64
C GLU A 150 22.08 7.87 -27.45
N LEU A 151 21.88 8.48 -26.27
CA LEU A 151 21.41 7.79 -25.06
C LEU A 151 19.99 7.24 -25.23
N SER A 152 19.10 7.96 -25.91
CA SER A 152 17.75 7.50 -26.21
C SER A 152 17.78 6.22 -27.04
N VAL A 153 18.54 6.23 -28.15
CA VAL A 153 18.69 5.06 -29.03
C VAL A 153 19.34 3.88 -28.29
N PHE A 154 20.31 4.17 -27.42
CA PHE A 154 20.96 3.15 -26.60
C PHE A 154 19.97 2.47 -25.64
N ILE A 155 19.11 3.26 -24.97
CA ILE A 155 18.06 2.75 -24.07
C ILE A 155 17.06 1.88 -24.82
N ASP A 156 16.63 2.28 -26.01
CA ASP A 156 15.73 1.46 -26.83
C ASP A 156 16.34 0.08 -27.14
N GLY A 157 17.63 0.05 -27.45
CA GLY A 157 18.40 -1.18 -27.62
C GLY A 157 18.44 -2.03 -26.35
N LEU A 158 18.60 -1.42 -25.16
CA LEU A 158 18.54 -2.15 -23.89
C LEU A 158 17.16 -2.76 -23.65
N TRP A 159 16.08 -2.01 -23.89
CA TRP A 159 14.69 -2.48 -23.73
C TRP A 159 14.39 -3.70 -24.60
N GLN A 160 14.85 -3.69 -25.86
CA GLN A 160 14.72 -4.84 -26.76
C GLN A 160 15.42 -6.09 -26.24
N ASN A 161 16.62 -5.93 -25.68
CA ASN A 161 17.37 -7.06 -25.13
C ASN A 161 16.76 -7.57 -23.81
N LEU A 162 16.23 -6.66 -22.98
CA LEU A 162 15.54 -6.99 -21.73
C LEU A 162 14.23 -7.75 -21.95
N ALA A 163 13.62 -7.63 -23.14
CA ALA A 163 12.48 -8.46 -23.54
C ALA A 163 12.80 -9.96 -23.61
N ASN A 164 14.09 -10.33 -23.68
CA ASN A 164 14.56 -11.71 -23.58
C ASN A 164 15.33 -11.94 -22.27
N PRO A 165 14.63 -12.15 -21.13
CA PRO A 165 15.25 -12.25 -19.82
C PRO A 165 16.13 -13.50 -19.64
N VAL A 166 16.05 -14.46 -20.56
CA VAL A 166 16.90 -15.68 -20.55
C VAL A 166 18.37 -15.32 -20.82
N THR A 167 18.62 -14.29 -21.64
CA THR A 167 19.96 -13.95 -22.12
C THR A 167 20.49 -12.61 -21.60
N PHE A 168 19.64 -11.79 -20.99
CA PHE A 168 19.97 -10.41 -20.62
C PHE A 168 19.24 -9.95 -19.35
N SER A 169 19.94 -9.27 -18.45
CA SER A 169 19.44 -8.83 -17.14
C SER A 169 19.51 -7.32 -16.96
N ALA A 170 18.71 -6.76 -16.04
CA ALA A 170 18.75 -5.34 -15.68
C ALA A 170 20.14 -4.91 -15.15
N GLU A 171 20.82 -5.78 -14.40
CA GLU A 171 22.20 -5.54 -13.94
C GLU A 171 23.17 -5.42 -15.11
N ARG A 172 23.05 -6.31 -16.11
CA ARG A 172 23.88 -6.26 -17.32
C ARG A 172 23.58 -5.02 -18.17
N ALA A 173 22.31 -4.63 -18.27
CA ALA A 173 21.88 -3.40 -18.92
C ALA A 173 22.48 -2.16 -18.26
N ARG A 174 22.42 -2.08 -16.92
CA ARG A 174 23.08 -1.05 -16.12
C ARG A 174 24.58 -1.02 -16.39
N GLY A 175 25.27 -2.15 -16.28
CA GLY A 175 26.72 -2.21 -16.53
C GLY A 175 27.11 -1.74 -17.94
N LEU A 176 26.28 -1.99 -18.95
CA LEU A 176 26.50 -1.49 -20.32
C LEU A 176 26.28 0.01 -20.43
N LEU A 177 25.24 0.55 -19.80
CA LEU A 177 24.95 1.98 -19.76
C LEU A 177 26.13 2.76 -19.15
N TYR A 178 26.63 2.35 -17.98
CA TYR A 178 27.73 3.07 -17.32
C TYR A 178 29.02 3.00 -18.12
N ARG A 179 29.35 1.84 -18.72
CA ARG A 179 30.51 1.74 -19.62
C ARG A 179 30.38 2.62 -20.86
N TYR A 180 29.17 2.79 -21.38
CA TYR A 180 28.91 3.70 -22.49
C TYR A 180 29.12 5.15 -22.04
N LEU A 181 28.55 5.55 -20.89
CA LEU A 181 28.71 6.88 -20.31
C LEU A 181 30.19 7.23 -20.04
N ASP A 182 30.95 6.32 -19.42
CA ASP A 182 32.37 6.50 -19.13
C ASP A 182 33.20 6.77 -20.39
N ARG A 183 32.84 6.13 -21.52
CA ARG A 183 33.51 6.34 -22.81
C ARG A 183 33.03 7.61 -23.51
N ARG A 184 31.73 7.91 -23.43
CA ARG A 184 31.11 9.01 -24.18
C ARG A 184 31.33 10.38 -23.55
N LEU A 185 31.44 10.40 -22.22
CA LEU A 185 31.59 11.61 -21.41
C LEU A 185 32.84 11.50 -20.53
N PRO A 186 34.04 11.48 -21.14
CA PRO A 186 35.29 11.36 -20.40
C PRO A 186 35.47 12.57 -19.47
N GLY A 187 35.88 12.33 -18.23
CA GLY A 187 36.09 13.37 -17.22
C GLY A 187 34.94 13.52 -16.20
N PHE A 188 33.82 12.82 -16.42
CA PHE A 188 32.77 12.64 -15.42
C PHE A 188 32.88 11.26 -14.77
N ALA A 189 32.67 11.20 -13.45
CA ALA A 189 32.66 9.94 -12.71
C ALA A 189 31.21 9.52 -12.46
N PHE A 190 30.71 8.54 -13.22
CA PHE A 190 29.34 8.08 -13.10
C PHE A 190 29.22 7.01 -12.01
N ALA A 191 28.61 7.39 -10.88
CA ALA A 191 28.10 6.46 -9.89
C ALA A 191 26.57 6.48 -9.96
N PRO A 192 25.89 5.37 -9.64
CA PRO A 192 24.44 5.40 -9.48
C PRO A 192 24.01 6.59 -8.64
N PRO A 193 23.01 7.37 -9.10
CA PRO A 193 22.47 8.44 -8.29
C PRO A 193 21.95 7.79 -6.99
N PRO A 194 21.80 8.53 -5.88
CA PRO A 194 21.19 8.00 -4.68
C PRO A 194 19.87 7.33 -5.08
N ASP A 195 19.87 6.01 -5.13
CA ASP A 195 18.67 5.27 -5.45
C ASP A 195 17.81 5.28 -4.19
N GLU A 196 16.59 4.78 -4.32
CA GLU A 196 15.76 4.66 -3.14
C GLU A 196 16.45 3.78 -2.09
N THR A 197 17.33 2.84 -2.46
CA THR A 197 18.14 2.04 -1.52
C THR A 197 19.13 2.89 -0.71
N ALA A 198 19.84 3.85 -1.30
CA ALA A 198 20.76 4.75 -0.60
C ALA A 198 20.02 5.75 0.30
N ALA A 199 18.87 6.28 -0.14
CA ALA A 199 17.98 7.07 0.70
C ALA A 199 17.38 6.24 1.86
N ARG A 200 17.01 4.98 1.61
CA ARG A 200 16.52 4.04 2.63
C ARG A 200 17.64 3.59 3.59
N THR A 201 18.88 3.48 3.13
CA THR A 201 20.05 3.22 4.01
C THR A 201 20.31 4.42 4.93
N ALA A 202 19.97 5.63 4.49
CA ALA A 202 20.01 6.81 5.34
C ALA A 202 18.92 6.79 6.42
N ASP A 203 17.72 6.28 6.11
CA ASP A 203 16.63 6.02 7.08
C ASP A 203 17.04 4.96 8.11
N ASP A 204 17.84 3.96 7.71
CA ASP A 204 18.28 2.88 8.59
C ASP A 204 19.21 3.34 9.72
N ARG A 205 19.81 4.53 9.61
CA ARG A 205 20.73 5.04 10.64
C ARG A 205 20.07 5.18 12.01
N GLY A 206 18.79 5.55 12.03
CA GLY A 206 17.99 5.71 13.25
C GLY A 206 17.42 4.42 13.84
N LEU A 207 17.49 3.31 13.11
CA LEU A 207 16.90 2.03 13.53
C LEU A 207 17.68 1.39 14.69
N SER A 208 16.95 0.71 15.57
CA SER A 208 17.51 -0.15 16.60
C SER A 208 18.33 -1.30 16.00
N GLY A 209 19.13 -1.96 16.84
CA GLY A 209 19.86 -3.16 16.42
C GLY A 209 18.92 -4.30 16.02
N GLU A 210 17.81 -4.44 16.73
CA GLU A 210 16.75 -5.42 16.46
C GLU A 210 16.06 -5.16 15.12
N ALA A 211 15.75 -3.90 14.81
CA ALA A 211 15.13 -3.51 13.53
C ALA A 211 16.09 -3.77 12.36
N LYS A 212 17.36 -3.40 12.50
CA LYS A 212 18.42 -3.69 11.50
C LYS A 212 18.58 -5.19 11.27
N GLN A 213 18.60 -5.98 12.35
CA GLN A 213 18.73 -7.42 12.26
C GLN A 213 17.51 -8.06 11.60
N PHE A 214 16.29 -7.60 11.94
CA PHE A 214 15.06 -8.06 11.29
C PHE A 214 15.10 -7.82 9.78
N LEU A 215 15.47 -6.62 9.34
CA LEU A 215 15.59 -6.30 7.91
C LEU A 215 16.60 -7.21 7.21
N LYS A 216 17.75 -7.49 7.85
CA LYS A 216 18.77 -8.40 7.31
C LYS A 216 18.25 -9.83 7.14
N ASP A 217 17.41 -10.29 8.05
CA ASP A 217 16.90 -11.67 8.06
C ASP A 217 15.69 -11.87 7.13
N ASN A 218 14.95 -10.80 6.82
CA ASN A 218 13.68 -10.87 6.10
C ASN A 218 13.69 -10.20 4.72
N LEU A 219 14.80 -9.56 4.32
CA LEU A 219 14.98 -9.00 2.97
C LEU A 219 16.06 -9.76 2.17
N PRO A 220 15.86 -9.94 0.84
CA PRO A 220 14.66 -9.59 0.10
C PRO A 220 13.48 -10.51 0.45
N ILE A 221 12.28 -9.94 0.46
CA ILE A 221 11.07 -10.70 0.80
C ILE A 221 10.80 -11.80 -0.23
N SER A 222 10.47 -13.00 0.25
CA SER A 222 9.99 -14.08 -0.61
C SER A 222 8.47 -13.97 -0.81
N PRO A 223 7.96 -13.97 -2.06
CA PRO A 223 6.52 -13.84 -2.30
C PRO A 223 5.74 -15.01 -1.70
N VAL A 224 4.81 -14.72 -0.79
CA VAL A 224 3.86 -15.72 -0.28
C VAL A 224 2.80 -16.00 -1.36
N ARG A 225 2.47 -17.27 -1.60
CA ARG A 225 1.37 -17.61 -2.53
C ARG A 225 0.02 -17.49 -1.83
N ILE A 226 -0.68 -16.38 -2.10
CA ILE A 226 -2.07 -16.17 -1.67
C ILE A 226 -3.01 -16.55 -2.81
N SER A 227 -3.91 -17.49 -2.55
CA SER A 227 -4.96 -17.93 -3.48
C SER A 227 -6.03 -18.72 -2.71
N SER A 228 -7.20 -18.92 -3.32
CA SER A 228 -8.23 -19.79 -2.72
C SER A 228 -7.74 -21.22 -2.45
N ALA A 229 -6.78 -21.72 -3.23
CA ALA A 229 -6.25 -23.07 -3.08
C ALA A 229 -5.21 -23.17 -1.94
N THR A 230 -4.51 -22.08 -1.62
CA THR A 230 -3.39 -22.09 -0.65
C THR A 230 -3.75 -21.45 0.69
N ILE A 231 -4.88 -20.72 0.78
CA ILE A 231 -5.19 -19.89 1.94
C ILE A 231 -5.37 -20.67 3.25
N VAL A 232 -5.95 -21.88 3.18
CA VAL A 232 -6.16 -22.73 4.37
C VAL A 232 -4.82 -23.17 4.95
N GLU A 233 -3.90 -23.62 4.10
CA GLU A 233 -2.55 -24.01 4.52
C GLU A 233 -1.76 -22.80 5.04
N LEU A 234 -1.85 -21.66 4.36
CA LEU A 234 -1.21 -20.42 4.79
C LEU A 234 -1.68 -19.99 6.18
N ARG A 235 -2.99 -20.02 6.46
CA ARG A 235 -3.53 -19.72 7.80
C ARG A 235 -3.00 -20.68 8.86
N ALA A 236 -2.89 -21.97 8.56
CA ALA A 236 -2.33 -22.95 9.48
C ALA A 236 -0.84 -22.67 9.79
N GLN A 237 -0.05 -22.34 8.75
CA GLN A 237 1.36 -21.97 8.89
C GLN A 237 1.53 -20.69 9.72
N LEU A 238 0.75 -19.64 9.44
CA LEU A 238 0.77 -18.38 10.20
C LEU A 238 0.33 -18.61 11.65
N ALA A 239 -0.71 -19.41 11.88
CA ALA A 239 -1.14 -19.75 13.24
C ALA A 239 -0.05 -20.52 14.01
N GLN A 240 0.70 -21.41 13.35
CA GLN A 240 1.84 -22.10 13.97
C GLN A 240 2.98 -21.12 14.27
N LEU A 241 3.24 -20.17 13.37
CA LEU A 241 4.29 -19.16 13.50
C LEU A 241 3.99 -18.16 14.63
N TYR A 242 2.76 -17.65 14.72
CA TYR A 242 2.40 -16.57 15.65
C TYR A 242 1.91 -17.04 17.02
N ARG A 243 1.48 -18.30 17.15
CA ARG A 243 1.01 -18.82 18.45
C ARG A 243 2.05 -18.72 19.59
N PRO A 244 3.35 -19.02 19.38
CA PRO A 244 4.38 -18.80 20.40
C PRO A 244 4.50 -17.34 20.81
N GLU A 245 4.47 -16.42 19.84
CA GLU A 245 4.53 -14.97 20.04
C GLU A 245 3.33 -14.45 20.82
N ALA A 246 2.12 -14.86 20.44
CA ALA A 246 0.87 -14.54 21.14
C ALA A 246 0.89 -15.03 22.61
N LYS A 247 1.40 -16.26 22.86
CA LYS A 247 1.57 -16.79 24.22
C LYS A 247 2.65 -16.04 25.02
N ALA A 248 3.72 -15.60 24.36
CA ALA A 248 4.75 -14.78 24.99
C ALA A 248 4.17 -13.41 25.38
N ALA A 249 3.47 -12.74 24.46
CA ALA A 249 2.76 -11.48 24.68
C ALA A 249 1.80 -11.58 25.89
N ALA A 250 0.95 -12.61 25.93
CA ALA A 250 0.00 -12.80 27.02
C ALA A 250 0.66 -12.98 28.40
N ARG A 251 1.83 -13.62 28.45
CA ARG A 251 2.61 -13.81 29.68
C ARG A 251 3.31 -12.53 30.09
N GLU A 252 4.04 -11.92 29.17
CA GLU A 252 4.81 -10.69 29.38
C GLU A 252 3.91 -9.54 29.84
N PHE A 253 2.79 -9.32 29.16
CA PHE A 253 1.85 -8.24 29.47
C PHE A 253 0.86 -8.60 30.59
N GLY A 254 0.99 -9.80 31.17
CA GLY A 254 0.14 -10.25 32.26
C GLY A 254 -1.36 -10.24 31.90
N LEU A 255 -1.76 -10.86 30.79
CA LEU A 255 -3.13 -10.79 30.27
C LEU A 255 -4.04 -11.91 30.77
N LYS A 256 -5.31 -11.58 30.98
CA LYS A 256 -6.45 -12.49 31.09
C LYS A 256 -7.22 -12.43 29.77
N LEU A 257 -7.39 -13.61 29.16
CA LEU A 257 -8.07 -13.78 27.88
C LEU A 257 -9.40 -14.49 28.12
N ALA A 258 -10.48 -14.02 27.50
CA ALA A 258 -11.79 -14.68 27.55
C ALA A 258 -12.44 -14.67 26.17
N GLN A 259 -12.93 -15.83 25.72
CA GLN A 259 -13.81 -15.90 24.55
C GLN A 259 -15.19 -15.43 24.97
N VAL A 260 -15.73 -14.46 24.25
CA VAL A 260 -17.04 -13.87 24.50
C VAL A 260 -17.83 -13.77 23.20
N ARG A 261 -19.10 -13.39 23.28
CA ARG A 261 -19.93 -13.09 22.12
C ARG A 261 -20.50 -11.69 22.27
N VAL A 262 -20.31 -10.83 21.26
CA VAL A 262 -20.79 -9.45 21.24
C VAL A 262 -21.55 -9.22 19.94
N GLY A 263 -22.80 -8.75 20.03
CA GLY A 263 -23.65 -8.56 18.84
C GLY A 263 -23.81 -9.83 17.98
N GLY A 264 -23.76 -11.02 18.60
CA GLY A 264 -23.83 -12.31 17.91
C GLY A 264 -22.51 -12.83 17.36
N VAL A 265 -21.44 -12.02 17.33
CA VAL A 265 -20.13 -12.37 16.78
C VAL A 265 -19.19 -12.84 17.89
N GLU A 266 -18.41 -13.88 17.63
CA GLU A 266 -17.37 -14.34 18.57
C GLU A 266 -16.28 -13.28 18.69
N ALA A 267 -15.78 -13.04 19.90
CA ALA A 267 -14.74 -12.06 20.15
C ALA A 267 -13.78 -12.53 21.24
N LEU A 268 -12.57 -12.02 21.20
CA LEU A 268 -11.61 -12.16 22.28
C LEU A 268 -11.65 -10.90 23.14
N GLN A 269 -11.96 -11.07 24.43
CA GLN A 269 -11.74 -10.04 25.43
C GLN A 269 -10.34 -10.22 26.04
N ILE A 270 -9.56 -9.14 26.00
CA ILE A 270 -8.16 -9.10 26.43
C ILE A 270 -8.05 -8.05 27.54
N ALA A 271 -7.73 -8.47 28.76
CA ALA A 271 -7.65 -7.58 29.91
C ALA A 271 -6.35 -7.79 30.70
N PRO A 272 -5.76 -6.75 31.31
CA PRO A 272 -4.65 -6.95 32.25
C PRO A 272 -5.11 -7.73 33.50
N LYS A 273 -4.26 -8.63 34.03
CA LYS A 273 -4.50 -9.41 35.26
C LYS A 273 -4.53 -8.53 36.51
N SER A 274 -3.71 -7.49 36.52
CA SER A 274 -3.64 -6.49 37.59
C SER A 274 -4.15 -5.15 37.06
N GLY A 275 -5.33 -4.74 37.50
CA GLY A 275 -5.91 -3.43 37.18
C GLY A 275 -6.70 -2.89 38.37
N ALA A 276 -6.14 -1.88 39.01
CA ALA A 276 -6.74 -1.09 40.09
C ALA A 276 -7.82 -0.12 39.54
N ALA A 277 -8.90 0.04 40.30
CA ALA A 277 -9.80 1.20 40.39
C ALA A 277 -10.28 1.96 39.12
N VAL A 278 -10.30 1.35 37.93
CA VAL A 278 -11.10 1.80 36.78
C VAL A 278 -11.97 0.61 36.37
N PRO A 279 -13.30 0.76 36.16
CA PRO A 279 -14.16 -0.40 35.91
C PRO A 279 -13.64 -1.19 34.71
N ALA A 280 -13.57 -2.51 34.89
CA ALA A 280 -13.05 -3.50 33.95
C ALA A 280 -13.92 -3.68 32.67
N SER A 281 -14.66 -2.64 32.27
CA SER A 281 -15.37 -2.62 31.00
C SER A 281 -14.37 -2.50 29.85
N ALA A 282 -14.63 -3.18 28.74
CA ALA A 282 -13.84 -3.01 27.53
C ALA A 282 -13.93 -1.56 27.07
N ARG A 283 -12.79 -0.93 26.78
CA ARG A 283 -12.72 0.48 26.34
C ARG A 283 -12.10 0.64 24.96
N VAL A 284 -11.66 -0.46 24.36
CA VAL A 284 -11.08 -0.47 23.01
C VAL A 284 -11.80 -1.54 22.20
N PHE A 285 -12.40 -1.14 21.10
CA PHE A 285 -12.82 -2.04 20.04
C PHE A 285 -11.65 -2.18 19.07
N TYR A 286 -11.16 -3.40 18.85
CA TYR A 286 -9.95 -3.66 18.08
C TYR A 286 -10.25 -4.51 16.84
N LEU A 287 -9.79 -4.10 15.67
CA LEU A 287 -9.91 -4.86 14.43
C LEU A 287 -8.52 -5.29 13.95
N PHE A 288 -8.25 -6.59 14.03
CA PHE A 288 -6.99 -7.19 13.54
C PHE A 288 -6.88 -7.05 12.02
N GLY A 289 -5.69 -7.28 11.46
CA GLY A 289 -5.42 -7.18 10.03
C GLY A 289 -5.42 -8.52 9.32
N GLY A 290 -4.37 -8.82 8.55
CA GLY A 290 -4.27 -10.05 7.76
C GLY A 290 -4.96 -9.98 6.38
N GLY A 291 -5.08 -8.78 5.80
CA GLY A 291 -5.54 -8.61 4.41
C GLY A 291 -6.97 -9.11 4.14
N TYR A 292 -7.82 -9.19 5.17
CA TYR A 292 -9.16 -9.80 5.15
C TYR A 292 -9.20 -11.31 4.82
N VAL A 293 -8.03 -11.95 4.70
CA VAL A 293 -7.91 -13.35 4.28
C VAL A 293 -7.17 -14.22 5.30
N THR A 294 -6.41 -13.62 6.21
CA THR A 294 -5.72 -14.28 7.34
C THR A 294 -5.92 -13.48 8.62
N GLY A 295 -5.27 -13.89 9.71
CA GLY A 295 -5.33 -13.21 11.00
C GLY A 295 -6.46 -13.71 11.88
N ASP A 296 -6.31 -13.46 13.19
CA ASP A 296 -7.31 -13.70 14.21
C ASP A 296 -6.99 -12.89 15.48
N PRO A 297 -7.95 -12.70 16.41
CA PRO A 297 -7.71 -11.93 17.64
C PRO A 297 -6.56 -12.44 18.50
N GLU A 298 -6.27 -13.74 18.51
CA GLU A 298 -5.19 -14.32 19.30
C GLU A 298 -3.81 -14.02 18.71
N SER A 299 -3.67 -14.09 17.39
CA SER A 299 -2.42 -13.80 16.68
C SER A 299 -1.95 -12.36 16.93
N ASP A 300 -2.88 -11.44 17.17
CA ASP A 300 -2.64 -10.01 17.31
C ASP A 300 -2.46 -9.52 18.76
N LEU A 301 -2.27 -10.45 19.70
CA LEU A 301 -1.92 -10.14 21.10
C LEU A 301 -0.64 -9.29 21.28
N PRO A 302 0.38 -9.33 20.40
CA PRO A 302 1.50 -8.40 20.46
C PRO A 302 1.10 -6.91 20.49
N ILE A 303 0.06 -6.54 19.74
CA ILE A 303 -0.45 -5.17 19.66
C ILE A 303 -1.57 -4.98 20.68
N SER A 304 -2.65 -5.75 20.54
CA SER A 304 -3.88 -5.61 21.33
C SER A 304 -3.64 -5.83 22.83
N GLY A 305 -2.76 -6.78 23.19
CA GLY A 305 -2.36 -7.01 24.58
C GLY A 305 -1.53 -5.87 25.17
N ARG A 306 -0.63 -5.29 24.37
CA ARG A 306 0.18 -4.14 24.79
C ARG A 306 -0.68 -2.88 24.94
N LEU A 307 -1.69 -2.69 24.09
CA LEU A 307 -2.73 -1.67 24.27
C LEU A 307 -3.50 -1.87 25.58
N ALA A 308 -3.97 -3.10 25.85
CA ALA A 308 -4.70 -3.42 27.08
C ALA A 308 -3.87 -3.11 28.33
N MET A 309 -2.60 -3.53 28.35
CA MET A 309 -1.67 -3.27 29.43
C MET A 309 -1.40 -1.77 29.61
N ARG A 310 -1.06 -1.05 28.53
CA ARG A 310 -0.70 0.38 28.61
C ARG A 310 -1.86 1.26 28.98
N LEU A 311 -3.06 0.97 28.49
CA LEU A 311 -4.29 1.71 28.82
C LEU A 311 -4.84 1.32 30.19
N GLY A 312 -4.51 0.13 30.70
CA GLY A 312 -5.13 -0.43 31.90
C GLY A 312 -6.61 -0.76 31.68
N ALA A 313 -7.00 -1.10 30.46
CA ALA A 313 -8.38 -1.30 30.05
C ALA A 313 -8.54 -2.57 29.22
N ALA A 314 -9.75 -3.16 29.20
CA ALA A 314 -10.01 -4.31 28.37
C ALA A 314 -10.15 -3.90 26.89
N VAL A 315 -9.62 -4.75 26.01
CA VAL A 315 -9.72 -4.67 24.56
C VAL A 315 -10.66 -5.78 24.10
N LEU A 316 -11.59 -5.46 23.20
CA LEU A 316 -12.51 -6.41 22.59
C LEU A 316 -12.20 -6.51 21.09
N SER A 317 -11.83 -7.70 20.63
CA SER A 317 -11.49 -7.94 19.23
C SER A 317 -12.45 -8.98 18.63
N PRO A 318 -13.42 -8.59 17.79
CA PRO A 318 -14.32 -9.54 17.14
C PRO A 318 -13.57 -10.40 16.12
N ARG A 319 -13.87 -11.70 16.09
CA ARG A 319 -13.41 -12.67 15.08
C ARG A 319 -14.32 -12.56 13.86
N TYR A 320 -14.17 -11.49 13.09
CA TYR A 320 -14.93 -11.30 11.86
C TYR A 320 -14.57 -12.37 10.81
N ARG A 321 -15.54 -12.74 9.98
CA ARG A 321 -15.38 -13.75 8.92
C ARG A 321 -14.37 -13.29 7.85
N LEU A 322 -13.58 -14.24 7.35
CA LEU A 322 -12.51 -14.00 6.37
C LEU A 322 -12.87 -14.54 4.98
N ALA A 323 -12.29 -13.91 3.97
CA ALA A 323 -12.35 -14.37 2.59
C ALA A 323 -11.27 -15.44 2.32
N PRO A 324 -11.48 -16.37 1.37
CA PRO A 324 -12.55 -16.39 0.37
C PRO A 324 -13.85 -17.08 0.81
N GLU A 325 -13.89 -17.71 1.98
CA GLU A 325 -15.10 -18.41 2.47
C GLU A 325 -16.26 -17.44 2.67
N HIS A 326 -15.93 -16.24 3.12
CA HIS A 326 -16.86 -15.15 3.36
C HIS A 326 -16.30 -13.85 2.76
N PRO A 327 -16.49 -13.62 1.44
CA PRO A 327 -16.06 -12.39 0.81
C PRO A 327 -16.84 -11.19 1.36
N PHE A 328 -16.42 -10.00 0.95
CA PHE A 328 -17.13 -8.76 1.17
C PHE A 328 -18.64 -8.91 0.85
N PRO A 329 -19.55 -8.43 1.72
CA PRO A 329 -19.31 -7.55 2.87
C PRO A 329 -19.18 -8.26 4.25
N ALA A 330 -18.95 -9.58 4.31
CA ALA A 330 -19.07 -10.34 5.56
C ALA A 330 -18.26 -9.79 6.75
N ALA A 331 -17.01 -9.39 6.52
CA ALA A 331 -16.18 -8.79 7.58
C ALA A 331 -16.75 -7.47 8.12
N LEU A 332 -17.33 -6.64 7.24
CA LEU A 332 -17.99 -5.37 7.61
C LEU A 332 -19.30 -5.62 8.35
N GLU A 333 -20.09 -6.60 7.92
CA GLU A 333 -21.31 -7.01 8.62
C GLU A 333 -21.01 -7.48 10.04
N ASP A 334 -20.01 -8.35 10.21
CA ASP A 334 -19.61 -8.86 11.52
C ASP A 334 -19.02 -7.76 12.40
N GLY A 335 -18.13 -6.92 11.84
CA GLY A 335 -17.56 -5.78 12.53
C GLY A 335 -18.63 -4.83 13.05
N LEU A 336 -19.62 -4.49 12.21
CA LEU A 336 -20.71 -3.60 12.57
C LEU A 336 -21.68 -4.24 13.58
N ALA A 337 -22.00 -5.53 13.44
CA ALA A 337 -22.83 -6.26 14.41
C ALA A 337 -22.15 -6.29 15.79
N ALA A 338 -20.87 -6.66 15.84
CA ALA A 338 -20.07 -6.62 17.06
C ALA A 338 -19.97 -5.21 17.65
N TYR A 339 -19.79 -4.19 16.82
CA TYR A 339 -19.71 -2.80 17.26
C TYR A 339 -21.03 -2.33 17.87
N ARG A 340 -22.19 -2.67 17.28
CA ARG A 340 -23.51 -2.38 17.86
C ARG A 340 -23.67 -2.99 19.25
N GLY A 341 -23.29 -4.26 19.42
CA GLY A 341 -23.30 -4.90 20.75
C GLY A 341 -22.34 -4.22 21.73
N PHE A 342 -21.14 -3.89 21.27
CA PHE A 342 -20.13 -3.22 22.08
C PHE A 342 -20.58 -1.84 22.57
N VAL A 343 -21.10 -0.98 21.68
CA VAL A 343 -21.55 0.38 22.06
C VAL A 343 -22.84 0.36 22.88
N ALA A 344 -23.64 -0.71 22.81
CA ALA A 344 -24.81 -0.86 23.68
C ALA A 344 -24.41 -1.12 25.13
N GLU A 345 -23.32 -1.86 25.35
CA GLU A 345 -22.86 -2.28 26.68
C GLU A 345 -21.73 -1.40 27.25
N THR A 346 -21.05 -0.63 26.39
CA THR A 346 -19.85 0.14 26.76
C THR A 346 -20.13 1.64 26.82
N PRO A 347 -20.13 2.27 28.01
CA PRO A 347 -20.28 3.72 28.12
C PRO A 347 -19.07 4.47 27.52
N ALA A 348 -19.27 5.73 27.14
CA ALA A 348 -18.17 6.59 26.72
C ALA A 348 -17.30 6.97 27.95
N PRO A 349 -16.00 7.26 27.76
CA PRO A 349 -15.28 7.19 26.50
C PRO A 349 -14.69 5.81 26.20
N PHE A 350 -14.73 5.46 24.91
CA PHE A 350 -14.14 4.27 24.32
C PHE A 350 -13.40 4.62 23.02
N PHE A 351 -12.57 3.71 22.54
CA PHE A 351 -11.70 3.89 21.38
C PHE A 351 -11.92 2.80 20.34
N LEU A 352 -11.57 3.13 19.10
CA LEU A 352 -11.47 2.17 18.00
C LEU A 352 -10.02 2.08 17.56
N VAL A 353 -9.49 0.88 17.42
CA VAL A 353 -8.14 0.65 16.90
C VAL A 353 -8.21 -0.40 15.80
N GLY A 354 -7.51 -0.19 14.69
CA GLY A 354 -7.38 -1.19 13.65
C GLY A 354 -6.03 -1.15 12.97
N GLU A 355 -5.54 -2.31 12.54
CA GLU A 355 -4.26 -2.44 11.81
C GLU A 355 -4.47 -2.99 10.40
N SER A 356 -3.73 -2.49 9.41
CA SER A 356 -3.77 -2.99 8.03
C SER A 356 -5.20 -3.08 7.47
N ALA A 357 -5.66 -4.28 7.08
CA ALA A 357 -7.04 -4.55 6.69
C ALA A 357 -8.06 -4.17 7.79
N GLY A 358 -7.76 -4.42 9.06
CA GLY A 358 -8.56 -3.98 10.20
C GLY A 358 -8.62 -2.46 10.34
N GLY A 359 -7.58 -1.74 9.93
CA GLY A 359 -7.58 -0.28 9.83
C GLY A 359 -8.53 0.23 8.74
N GLY A 360 -8.54 -0.43 7.58
CA GLY A 360 -9.56 -0.21 6.55
C GLY A 360 -10.97 -0.52 7.04
N LEU A 361 -11.14 -1.69 7.67
CA LEU A 361 -12.41 -2.13 8.24
C LEU A 361 -12.92 -1.15 9.29
N ALA A 362 -12.04 -0.62 10.15
CA ALA A 362 -12.37 0.39 11.15
C ALA A 362 -12.96 1.65 10.51
N LEU A 363 -12.34 2.15 9.42
CA LEU A 363 -12.84 3.34 8.74
C LEU A 363 -14.18 3.08 8.02
N ALA A 364 -14.30 1.95 7.32
CA ALA A 364 -15.56 1.55 6.67
C ALA A 364 -16.71 1.35 7.69
N LEU A 365 -16.38 0.78 8.85
CA LEU A 365 -17.30 0.60 9.98
C LEU A 365 -17.73 1.96 10.54
N LEU A 366 -16.82 2.92 10.77
CA LEU A 366 -17.20 4.24 11.26
C LEU A 366 -18.11 5.00 10.29
N GLN A 367 -17.85 4.89 8.99
CA GLN A 367 -18.74 5.44 7.97
C GLN A 367 -20.14 4.81 8.05
N ALA A 368 -20.24 3.50 8.30
CA ALA A 368 -21.52 2.82 8.50
C ALA A 368 -22.19 3.21 9.82
N ALA A 369 -21.44 3.23 10.92
CA ALA A 369 -21.91 3.60 12.25
C ALA A 369 -22.49 5.01 12.27
N ARG A 370 -21.83 5.98 11.59
CA ARG A 370 -22.34 7.35 11.45
C ARG A 370 -23.68 7.40 10.70
N ARG A 371 -23.80 6.67 9.58
CA ARG A 371 -25.07 6.59 8.82
C ARG A 371 -26.20 5.98 9.65
N GLU A 372 -25.88 5.09 10.58
CA GLU A 372 -26.86 4.44 11.47
C GLU A 372 -27.12 5.22 12.76
N GLY A 373 -26.47 6.36 12.97
CA GLY A 373 -26.60 7.14 14.21
C GLY A 373 -26.04 6.43 15.45
N LEU A 374 -25.14 5.47 15.27
CA LEU A 374 -24.43 4.84 16.38
C LEU A 374 -23.44 5.82 17.01
N ARG A 375 -23.27 5.71 18.32
CA ARG A 375 -22.28 6.50 19.06
C ARG A 375 -20.87 6.16 18.55
N LEU A 376 -20.12 7.19 18.16
CA LEU A 376 -18.75 7.08 17.65
C LEU A 376 -17.74 7.02 18.82
N PRO A 377 -16.52 6.46 18.61
CA PRO A 377 -15.48 6.45 19.64
C PRO A 377 -14.96 7.86 19.92
N SER A 378 -14.34 8.06 21.08
CA SER A 378 -13.72 9.34 21.44
C SER A 378 -12.44 9.62 20.66
N ALA A 379 -11.74 8.58 20.22
CA ALA A 379 -10.61 8.66 19.31
C ALA A 379 -10.39 7.32 18.58
N VAL A 380 -9.67 7.39 17.45
CA VAL A 380 -9.37 6.26 16.58
C VAL A 380 -7.86 6.16 16.39
N ALA A 381 -7.31 4.94 16.41
CA ALA A 381 -5.93 4.68 15.98
C ALA A 381 -5.91 3.71 14.80
N LEU A 382 -5.22 4.09 13.72
CA LEU A 382 -5.09 3.31 12.50
C LEU A 382 -3.61 3.00 12.26
N LEU A 383 -3.22 1.73 12.39
CA LEU A 383 -1.83 1.29 12.23
C LEU A 383 -1.65 0.75 10.81
N SER A 384 -0.85 1.43 9.99
CA SER A 384 -0.56 1.07 8.60
C SER A 384 -1.84 0.73 7.79
N PRO A 385 -2.88 1.59 7.78
CA PRO A 385 -4.22 1.17 7.35
C PRO A 385 -4.33 0.92 5.85
N TRP A 386 -4.99 -0.18 5.47
CA TRP A 386 -5.30 -0.51 4.08
C TRP A 386 -6.67 0.05 3.68
N VAL A 387 -6.69 1.21 3.02
CA VAL A 387 -7.93 1.98 2.73
C VAL A 387 -8.25 2.15 1.25
N ASP A 388 -7.37 1.70 0.36
CA ASP A 388 -7.54 1.63 -1.08
C ASP A 388 -7.11 0.25 -1.62
N LEU A 389 -8.11 -0.56 -1.97
CA LEU A 389 -7.96 -1.88 -2.58
C LEU A 389 -7.90 -1.81 -4.11
N THR A 390 -8.06 -0.63 -4.73
CA THR A 390 -7.92 -0.48 -6.18
C THR A 390 -6.47 -0.53 -6.65
N HIS A 391 -5.52 -0.43 -5.72
CA HIS A 391 -4.09 -0.24 -5.99
C HIS A 391 -3.82 1.00 -6.87
N GLY A 392 -4.69 2.01 -6.78
CA GLY A 392 -4.62 3.23 -7.57
C GLY A 392 -3.53 4.20 -7.08
N LEU A 393 -3.11 4.05 -5.82
CA LEU A 393 -1.94 4.72 -5.27
C LEU A 393 -0.70 3.81 -5.46
N PRO A 394 0.24 4.17 -6.35
CA PRO A 394 1.46 3.39 -6.53
C PRO A 394 2.29 3.47 -5.24
N SER A 395 2.68 2.31 -4.71
CA SER A 395 3.68 2.24 -3.64
C SER A 395 5.05 2.04 -4.23
N ALA A 396 6.02 2.84 -3.79
CA ALA A 396 7.41 2.61 -4.13
C ALA A 396 8.11 1.65 -3.16
N ASN A 397 7.40 1.14 -2.15
CA ASN A 397 7.97 0.30 -1.12
C ASN A 397 7.84 -1.20 -1.42
N ASP A 398 7.31 -1.56 -2.58
CA ASP A 398 7.28 -2.96 -3.03
C ASP A 398 8.72 -3.51 -3.16
N GLY A 399 8.96 -4.64 -2.49
CA GLY A 399 10.30 -5.25 -2.37
C GLY A 399 11.20 -4.67 -1.28
N PHE A 400 10.79 -3.59 -0.63
CA PHE A 400 11.51 -2.99 0.51
C PHE A 400 10.79 -3.15 1.85
N ASP A 401 9.48 -3.44 1.78
CA ASP A 401 8.69 -3.95 2.88
C ASP A 401 9.01 -5.45 3.10
N PRO A 402 9.50 -5.86 4.30
CA PRO A 402 9.78 -7.24 4.63
C PRO A 402 8.52 -8.07 4.97
N THR A 403 7.33 -7.47 5.06
CA THR A 403 6.11 -8.15 5.51
C THR A 403 5.33 -8.76 4.35
N PHE A 404 5.11 -8.01 3.26
CA PHE A 404 4.45 -8.53 2.06
C PHE A 404 4.73 -7.72 0.79
N THR A 405 4.42 -8.32 -0.35
CA THR A 405 4.59 -7.72 -1.68
C THR A 405 3.30 -7.10 -2.19
N ARG A 406 3.39 -6.25 -3.21
CA ARG A 406 2.21 -5.71 -3.93
C ARG A 406 1.34 -6.83 -4.48
N ARG A 407 1.94 -7.93 -4.94
CA ARG A 407 1.20 -9.12 -5.40
C ARG A 407 0.35 -9.73 -4.29
N ASN A 408 0.85 -9.77 -3.05
CA ASN A 408 0.08 -10.26 -1.92
C ASN A 408 -1.17 -9.40 -1.67
N LEU A 409 -1.02 -8.08 -1.69
CA LEU A 409 -2.16 -7.15 -1.56
C LEU A 409 -3.18 -7.35 -2.68
N MET A 410 -2.73 -7.51 -3.93
CA MET A 410 -3.62 -7.72 -5.09
C MET A 410 -4.44 -9.01 -4.98
N GLU A 411 -3.81 -10.12 -4.59
CA GLU A 411 -4.53 -11.38 -4.41
C GLU A 411 -5.49 -11.32 -3.21
N SER A 412 -5.07 -10.72 -2.09
CA SER A 412 -5.94 -10.52 -0.93
C SER A 412 -7.16 -9.65 -1.28
N ALA A 413 -6.97 -8.56 -2.02
CA ALA A 413 -8.06 -7.69 -2.46
C ALA A 413 -9.02 -8.44 -3.38
N ARG A 414 -8.49 -9.25 -4.31
CA ARG A 414 -9.30 -10.07 -5.22
C ARG A 414 -10.13 -11.11 -4.46
N LEU A 415 -9.54 -11.80 -3.48
CA LEU A 415 -10.26 -12.79 -2.67
C LEU A 415 -11.32 -12.12 -1.80
N TYR A 416 -10.97 -11.01 -1.15
CA TYR A 416 -11.88 -10.28 -0.26
C TYR A 416 -13.04 -9.66 -1.01
N ALA A 417 -12.78 -8.91 -2.09
CA ALA A 417 -13.83 -8.28 -2.87
C ALA A 417 -14.80 -9.30 -3.48
N GLY A 418 -14.30 -10.50 -3.80
CA GLY A 418 -15.08 -11.51 -4.51
C GLY A 418 -15.31 -11.14 -5.98
N ALA A 419 -16.00 -12.01 -6.71
CA ALA A 419 -16.24 -11.79 -8.13
C ALA A 419 -17.22 -10.63 -8.37
N GLY A 420 -16.82 -9.67 -9.22
CA GLY A 420 -17.69 -8.60 -9.71
C GLY A 420 -17.83 -7.37 -8.80
N ALA A 421 -17.20 -7.36 -7.63
CA ALA A 421 -17.21 -6.19 -6.75
C ALA A 421 -16.38 -5.03 -7.33
N ASP A 422 -16.88 -3.81 -7.12
CA ASP A 422 -16.14 -2.59 -7.44
C ASP A 422 -15.15 -2.30 -6.32
N LEU A 423 -13.84 -2.42 -6.59
CA LEU A 423 -12.82 -2.20 -5.57
C LEU A 423 -12.83 -0.78 -5.00
N ALA A 424 -13.41 0.21 -5.70
CA ALA A 424 -13.56 1.55 -5.14
C ALA A 424 -14.91 1.79 -4.46
N ASP A 425 -15.74 0.75 -4.27
CA ASP A 425 -16.87 0.82 -3.34
C ASP A 425 -16.34 1.33 -1.99
N PRO A 426 -16.88 2.41 -1.41
CA PRO A 426 -16.44 2.93 -0.11
C PRO A 426 -16.47 1.93 1.04
N ARG A 427 -17.22 0.84 0.92
CA ARG A 427 -17.26 -0.24 1.91
C ARG A 427 -16.10 -1.22 1.78
N LEU A 428 -15.41 -1.23 0.63
CA LEU A 428 -14.16 -1.97 0.37
C LEU A 428 -12.94 -1.06 0.53
N SER A 429 -12.98 0.11 -0.11
CA SER A 429 -11.93 1.13 -0.10
C SER A 429 -12.46 2.42 0.54
N PRO A 430 -12.46 2.48 1.89
CA PRO A 430 -13.08 3.59 2.63
C PRO A 430 -12.43 4.95 2.42
N LEU A 431 -11.24 5.02 1.82
CA LEU A 431 -10.66 6.29 1.35
C LEU A 431 -11.58 7.04 0.37
N PHE A 432 -12.40 6.33 -0.40
CA PHE A 432 -13.35 6.92 -1.35
C PHE A 432 -14.73 7.21 -0.74
N GLY A 433 -14.89 6.99 0.56
CA GLY A 433 -16.13 7.27 1.29
C GLY A 433 -16.23 8.69 1.84
N ASP A 434 -17.33 8.96 2.53
CA ASP A 434 -17.53 10.23 3.22
C ASP A 434 -16.76 10.25 4.55
N LEU A 435 -15.71 11.07 4.59
CA LEU A 435 -14.78 11.22 5.71
C LEU A 435 -15.15 12.36 6.68
N THR A 436 -16.28 13.04 6.49
CA THR A 436 -16.69 14.17 7.34
C THR A 436 -17.14 13.74 8.74
N GLY A 437 -16.91 14.55 9.76
CA GLY A 437 -17.40 14.27 11.12
C GLY A 437 -16.82 12.98 11.74
N MET A 438 -15.62 12.57 11.33
CA MET A 438 -14.90 11.49 12.00
C MET A 438 -14.33 11.97 13.34
N PRO A 439 -14.24 11.09 14.37
CA PRO A 439 -13.52 11.39 15.61
C PRO A 439 -12.04 11.70 15.34
N PRO A 440 -11.31 12.28 16.30
CA PRO A 440 -9.86 12.46 16.20
C PRO A 440 -9.15 11.13 15.85
N VAL A 441 -8.25 11.18 14.88
CA VAL A 441 -7.54 9.99 14.36
C VAL A 441 -6.04 10.14 14.53
N VAL A 442 -5.39 9.12 15.09
CA VAL A 442 -3.94 8.93 14.94
C VAL A 442 -3.68 7.85 13.91
N ILE A 443 -2.77 8.12 12.97
CA ILE A 443 -2.35 7.19 11.92
C ILE A 443 -0.86 6.92 12.11
N THR A 444 -0.47 5.65 12.21
CA THR A 444 0.95 5.25 12.18
C THR A 444 1.27 4.54 10.88
N THR A 445 2.47 4.73 10.36
CA THR A 445 3.02 4.03 9.20
C THR A 445 4.55 4.04 9.29
N GLY A 446 5.23 3.19 8.54
CA GLY A 446 6.69 3.23 8.39
C GLY A 446 7.13 3.75 7.02
N SER A 447 8.32 4.34 6.90
CA SER A 447 8.84 4.84 5.61
C SER A 447 9.05 3.72 4.57
N ARG A 448 9.20 2.47 5.03
CA ARG A 448 9.27 1.25 4.20
C ARG A 448 7.93 0.52 4.05
N ASP A 449 6.86 0.99 4.68
CA ASP A 449 5.54 0.36 4.58
C ASP A 449 5.00 0.50 3.15
N ILE A 450 4.62 -0.63 2.54
CA ILE A 450 4.00 -0.64 1.20
C ILE A 450 2.62 0.05 1.15
N LEU A 451 1.98 0.30 2.30
CA LEU A 451 0.74 1.06 2.42
C LEU A 451 0.95 2.52 2.84
N ARG A 452 2.20 2.98 2.98
CA ARG A 452 2.51 4.34 3.42
C ARG A 452 1.78 5.41 2.62
N GLU A 453 1.79 5.32 1.30
CA GLU A 453 1.09 6.28 0.44
C GLU A 453 -0.41 6.36 0.73
N GLN A 454 -1.04 5.26 1.16
CA GLN A 454 -2.44 5.26 1.56
C GLN A 454 -2.65 5.93 2.92
N ALA A 455 -1.76 5.68 3.88
CA ALA A 455 -1.79 6.35 5.19
C ALA A 455 -1.64 7.88 5.05
N LEU A 456 -0.73 8.33 4.18
CA LEU A 456 -0.54 9.75 3.87
C LEU A 456 -1.79 10.36 3.20
N ALA A 457 -2.32 9.69 2.17
CA ALA A 457 -3.52 10.15 1.46
C ALA A 457 -4.75 10.19 2.38
N LEU A 458 -4.89 9.23 3.30
CA LEU A 458 -5.95 9.23 4.29
C LEU A 458 -5.83 10.39 5.26
N ALA A 459 -4.61 10.67 5.76
CA ALA A 459 -4.37 11.78 6.67
C ALA A 459 -4.76 13.13 6.05
N GLU A 460 -4.34 13.34 4.80
CA GLU A 460 -4.70 14.52 4.01
C GLU A 460 -6.22 14.61 3.81
N ALA A 461 -6.87 13.51 3.40
CA ALA A 461 -8.31 13.49 3.14
C ALA A 461 -9.16 13.72 4.41
N LEU A 462 -8.76 13.16 5.55
CA LEU A 462 -9.42 13.39 6.84
C LEU A 462 -9.24 14.83 7.32
N THR A 463 -8.04 15.39 7.16
CA THR A 463 -7.77 16.80 7.51
C THR A 463 -8.58 17.74 6.63
N ALA A 464 -8.66 17.47 5.32
CA ALA A 464 -9.49 18.22 4.38
C ALA A 464 -10.99 18.11 4.72
N ALA A 465 -11.42 17.02 5.33
CA ALA A 465 -12.79 16.80 5.82
C ALA A 465 -13.06 17.42 7.20
N GLY A 466 -12.09 18.12 7.80
CA GLY A 466 -12.21 18.83 9.07
C GLY A 466 -11.94 17.98 10.32
N THR A 467 -11.37 16.79 10.17
CA THR A 467 -11.01 15.91 11.31
C THR A 467 -9.63 16.26 11.86
N SER A 468 -9.46 16.22 13.19
CA SER A 468 -8.15 16.30 13.83
C SER A 468 -7.36 15.02 13.55
N VAL A 469 -6.21 15.14 12.90
CA VAL A 469 -5.36 14.01 12.51
C VAL A 469 -3.94 14.19 13.03
N GLU A 470 -3.41 13.16 13.67
CA GLU A 470 -1.99 13.04 13.99
C GLU A 470 -1.38 11.90 13.16
N LEU A 471 -0.36 12.20 12.35
CA LEU A 471 0.32 11.20 11.52
C LEU A 471 1.73 10.94 12.05
N HIS A 472 2.06 9.68 12.31
CA HIS A 472 3.41 9.22 12.65
C HIS A 472 3.98 8.38 11.51
N ASP A 473 4.84 9.00 10.71
CA ASP A 473 5.62 8.32 9.66
C ASP A 473 7.01 7.96 10.21
N TRP A 474 7.20 6.68 10.53
CA TRP A 474 8.37 6.16 11.24
C TRP A 474 9.53 5.84 10.27
N PRO A 475 10.67 6.56 10.32
CA PRO A 475 11.78 6.35 9.39
C PRO A 475 12.38 4.95 9.48
N GLY A 476 12.45 4.24 8.36
CA GLY A 476 13.06 2.91 8.23
C GLY A 476 12.19 1.75 8.68
N LEU A 477 11.03 2.01 9.29
CA LEU A 477 10.10 0.98 9.75
C LEU A 477 9.18 0.55 8.61
N TRP A 478 8.59 -0.63 8.75
CA TRP A 478 7.76 -1.29 7.73
C TRP A 478 6.33 -1.52 8.20
N HIS A 479 5.53 -2.18 7.36
CA HIS A 479 4.13 -2.44 7.62
C HIS A 479 3.88 -3.09 8.99
N VAL A 480 3.08 -2.40 9.82
CA VAL A 480 2.65 -2.83 11.16
C VAL A 480 3.84 -3.31 12.01
N PHE A 481 4.92 -2.52 12.02
CA PHE A 481 6.10 -2.82 12.83
C PHE A 481 5.76 -2.93 14.33
N GLU A 482 4.62 -2.38 14.78
CA GLU A 482 4.09 -2.51 16.13
C GLU A 482 3.82 -3.97 16.55
N PHE A 483 3.64 -4.88 15.59
CA PHE A 483 3.47 -6.32 15.85
C PHE A 483 4.71 -6.96 16.47
N TYR A 484 5.91 -6.47 16.13
CA TYR A 484 7.16 -7.12 16.53
C TYR A 484 7.57 -6.66 17.94
N ARG A 485 7.16 -7.42 18.96
CA ARG A 485 7.38 -7.08 20.38
C ARG A 485 8.81 -6.71 20.74
N ALA A 486 9.78 -7.34 20.07
CA ALA A 486 11.21 -7.17 20.30
C ALA A 486 11.75 -5.82 19.81
N LEU A 487 11.04 -5.11 18.92
CA LEU A 487 11.47 -3.80 18.45
C LEU A 487 11.16 -2.73 19.51
N PRO A 488 12.17 -1.95 19.95
CA PRO A 488 11.93 -0.79 20.81
C PRO A 488 10.95 0.22 20.18
N GLU A 489 11.03 0.43 18.87
CA GLU A 489 10.17 1.34 18.10
C GLU A 489 8.71 0.92 18.17
N ALA A 490 8.41 -0.39 18.15
CA ALA A 490 7.05 -0.90 18.33
C ALA A 490 6.47 -0.49 19.69
N GLY A 491 7.30 -0.50 20.73
CA GLY A 491 6.95 0.02 22.04
C GLY A 491 6.60 1.50 21.97
N GLN A 492 7.52 2.31 21.44
CA GLN A 492 7.42 3.77 21.35
C GLN A 492 6.23 4.25 20.50
N SER A 493 5.94 3.59 19.37
CA SER A 493 4.75 3.88 18.55
C SER A 493 3.48 3.70 19.38
N LEU A 494 3.36 2.58 20.07
CA LEU A 494 2.19 2.32 20.92
C LEU A 494 2.13 3.23 22.16
N ASP A 495 3.25 3.72 22.71
CA ASP A 495 3.24 4.80 23.73
C ASP A 495 2.56 6.06 23.18
N ARG A 496 2.93 6.49 21.96
CA ARG A 496 2.35 7.69 21.33
C ARG A 496 0.88 7.51 21.00
N VAL A 497 0.49 6.35 20.46
CA VAL A 497 -0.92 6.00 20.23
C VAL A 497 -1.72 6.06 21.53
N VAL A 498 -1.21 5.45 22.61
CA VAL A 498 -1.89 5.46 23.91
C VAL A 498 -1.99 6.88 24.48
N ALA A 499 -0.95 7.70 24.34
CA ALA A 499 -0.99 9.10 24.73
C ALA A 499 -2.08 9.87 23.97
N PHE A 500 -2.18 9.68 22.66
CA PHE A 500 -3.23 10.28 21.83
C PHE A 500 -4.64 9.85 22.26
N LEU A 501 -4.86 8.55 22.48
CA LEU A 501 -6.15 8.03 22.93
C LEU A 501 -6.53 8.58 24.32
N ARG A 502 -5.57 8.65 25.25
CA ARG A 502 -5.78 9.25 26.58
C ARG A 502 -6.09 10.74 26.52
N HIS A 503 -5.40 11.48 25.66
CA HIS A 503 -5.63 12.92 25.47
C HIS A 503 -7.08 13.20 25.05
N HIS A 504 -7.65 12.32 24.22
CA HIS A 504 -9.04 12.41 23.76
C HIS A 504 -10.02 11.62 24.64
N SER A 505 -9.63 11.25 25.87
CA SER A 505 -10.58 10.82 26.90
C SER A 505 -11.20 12.05 27.58
N PRO A 506 -12.53 12.22 27.57
CA PRO A 506 -13.23 13.31 28.26
C PRO A 506 -13.09 13.39 29.81
N SER A 507 -11.95 13.08 30.43
CA SER A 507 -11.69 13.38 31.85
C SER A 507 -10.69 14.53 32.10
N ALA A 508 -10.44 15.40 31.12
CA ALA A 508 -9.47 16.51 31.25
C ALA A 508 -10.08 17.93 31.18
N LEU A 509 -11.39 18.08 30.95
CA LEU A 509 -12.02 19.40 30.77
C LEU A 509 -13.22 19.69 31.70
N GLU A 510 -13.54 18.82 32.66
CA GLU A 510 -14.63 19.06 33.65
C GLU A 510 -14.14 19.13 35.11
N GLN A 511 -12.87 19.46 35.35
CA GLN A 511 -12.36 19.81 36.70
C GLN A 511 -11.80 21.23 36.81
N ALA A 512 -12.13 22.11 35.86
CA ALA A 512 -11.76 23.52 35.90
C ALA A 512 -12.93 24.44 35.48
N SER A 513 -14.14 24.16 35.98
CA SER A 513 -15.29 25.06 35.85
C SER A 513 -16.14 25.02 37.11
#